data_AF-A0A2K3L376-F1
#
_entry.id   AF-A0A2K3L376-F1
#
_cell.length_a   1.000
_cell.length_b   1.000
_cell.length_c   1.000
_cell.angle_alpha   90.00
_cell.angle_beta   90.00
_cell.angle_gamma   90.00
#
_symmetry.space_group_name_H-M   'P 1'
#
loop_
_entity.id
_entity.type
_entity.pdbx_description
1 polymer ?
#
loop_
_entity_poly.entity_id
_entity_poly.type
_entity_poly.pdbx_seq_one_letter_code
_entity_poly.pdbx_strand_id
1 'polypeptide(L)'
;MAMKLVYISIATLLACYIFVNKFVRNFNGWYYNLKLRNKEYPLPPGDMGWPLIGNLIPFIKDFSSGQPDSFITNLILKYGRNGIYKTHLFGNPSIIICEPEMCRRVLSDDVNFKLGYPKSIKELAKCRPMIDVSNSEHRHFRRLITAPIVGHKALAVYLERLEDIVINSLEELSSMKHPIELLKEMKKVSFKAIVHVFMGSSNENIIKNIGTSFSDLYNGMFSIPLNAPGFTFHKALKY
;
A
#
# COMPACT_ATOMS: atom_id res chain seq x y z
N MET A 1 -36.90 25.13 -26.26
CA MET A 1 -36.52 25.91 -25.05
C MET A 1 -36.00 25.01 -23.93
N ALA A 2 -36.69 23.91 -23.60
CA ALA A 2 -36.30 22.97 -22.54
C ALA A 2 -34.89 22.37 -22.69
N MET A 3 -34.50 21.90 -23.89
CA MET A 3 -33.15 21.34 -24.10
C MET A 3 -32.03 22.35 -23.81
N LYS A 4 -32.19 23.63 -24.18
CA LYS A 4 -31.19 24.68 -23.89
C LYS A 4 -31.02 24.91 -22.39
N LEU A 5 -32.12 24.90 -21.63
CA LEU A 5 -32.10 25.00 -20.16
C LEU A 5 -31.38 23.82 -19.51
N VAL A 6 -31.58 22.60 -20.03
CA VAL A 6 -30.87 21.39 -19.54
C VAL A 6 -29.37 21.47 -19.83
N TYR A 7 -28.96 21.91 -21.02
CA TYR A 7 -27.52 22.06 -21.31
C TYR A 7 -26.87 23.14 -20.45
N ILE A 8 -27.55 24.26 -20.22
CA ILE A 8 -27.06 25.32 -19.35
C ILE A 8 -26.93 24.82 -17.91
N SER A 9 -27.91 24.07 -17.39
CA SER A 9 -27.83 23.54 -16.02
C SER A 9 -26.72 22.50 -15.86
N ILE A 10 -26.50 21.62 -16.83
CA ILE A 10 -25.38 20.67 -16.81
C ILE A 10 -24.04 21.42 -16.84
N ALA A 11 -23.91 22.43 -17.71
CA ALA A 11 -22.68 23.21 -17.82
C ALA A 11 -22.37 23.99 -16.54
N THR A 12 -23.36 24.61 -15.90
CA THR A 12 -23.17 25.31 -14.62
C THR A 12 -22.80 24.35 -13.50
N LEU A 13 -23.44 23.18 -13.41
CA LEU A 13 -23.08 22.16 -12.43
C LEU A 13 -21.65 21.66 -12.62
N LEU A 14 -21.22 21.42 -13.86
CA LEU A 14 -19.84 21.01 -14.16
C LEU A 14 -18.83 22.11 -13.80
N ALA A 15 -19.10 23.37 -14.14
CA ALA A 15 -18.24 24.49 -13.79
C ALA A 15 -18.12 24.66 -12.27
N CYS A 16 -19.25 24.58 -11.54
CA CYS A 16 -19.26 24.61 -10.08
C CYS A 16 -18.45 23.45 -9.49
N TYR A 17 -18.61 22.24 -9.99
CA TYR A 17 -17.85 21.07 -9.54
C TYR A 17 -16.34 21.27 -9.73
N ILE A 18 -15.91 21.73 -10.90
CA ILE A 18 -14.49 21.99 -11.20
C ILE A 18 -13.93 23.08 -10.28
N PHE A 19 -14.69 24.17 -10.08
CA PHE A 19 -14.29 25.27 -9.22
C PHE A 19 -14.12 24.82 -7.76
N VAL A 20 -15.13 24.14 -7.20
CA VAL A 20 -15.10 23.62 -5.83
C VAL A 20 -13.93 22.64 -5.66
N ASN A 21 -13.76 21.69 -6.59
CA ASN A 21 -12.66 20.72 -6.55
C ASN A 21 -11.29 21.43 -6.54
N LYS A 22 -11.08 22.41 -7.42
CA LYS A 22 -9.83 23.18 -7.48
C LYS A 22 -9.61 24.02 -6.22
N PHE A 23 -10.66 24.68 -5.73
CA PHE A 23 -10.61 25.49 -4.51
C PHE A 23 -10.23 24.64 -3.29
N VAL A 24 -10.90 23.51 -3.10
CA VAL A 24 -10.67 22.60 -1.97
C VAL A 24 -9.25 22.03 -2.00
N ARG A 25 -8.75 21.60 -3.17
CA ARG A 25 -7.37 21.10 -3.32
C ARG A 25 -6.33 22.19 -3.06
N ASN A 26 -6.58 23.41 -3.57
CA ASN A 26 -5.68 24.54 -3.36
C ASN A 26 -5.66 24.96 -1.87
N PHE A 27 -6.81 24.98 -1.21
CA PHE A 27 -6.92 25.28 0.21
C PHE A 27 -6.15 24.26 1.06
N ASN A 28 -6.30 22.97 0.76
CA ASN A 28 -5.54 21.91 1.43
C ASN A 28 -4.03 22.06 1.23
N GLY A 29 -3.61 22.37 -0.01
CA GLY A 29 -2.22 22.68 -0.33
C GLY A 29 -1.69 23.89 0.45
N TRP A 30 -2.47 24.98 0.50
CA TRP A 30 -2.13 26.19 1.26
C TRP A 30 -1.99 25.92 2.76
N TYR A 31 -2.94 25.18 3.35
CA TYR A 31 -2.91 24.80 4.76
C TYR A 31 -1.62 24.05 5.12
N TYR A 32 -1.27 22.99 4.38
CA TYR A 32 -0.05 22.23 4.65
C TYR A 32 1.22 22.98 4.29
N ASN A 33 1.21 23.81 3.25
CA ASN A 33 2.34 24.67 2.93
C ASN A 33 2.62 25.66 4.05
N LEU A 34 1.61 26.17 4.76
CA LEU A 34 1.80 27.03 5.93
C LEU A 34 2.26 26.24 7.15
N LYS A 35 1.62 25.11 7.43
CA LYS A 35 1.90 24.27 8.61
C LYS A 35 3.30 23.66 8.58
N LEU A 36 3.76 23.24 7.40
CA LEU A 36 5.03 22.56 7.19
C LEU A 36 6.10 23.48 6.58
N ARG A 37 5.84 24.79 6.50
CA ARG A 37 6.80 25.73 5.92
C ARG A 37 8.04 25.79 6.81
N ASN A 38 9.18 25.38 6.27
CA ASN A 38 10.45 25.86 6.77
C ASN A 38 10.81 27.15 6.01
N LYS A 39 11.28 28.18 6.74
CA LYS A 39 11.74 29.44 6.13
C LYS A 39 13.05 29.25 5.35
N GLU A 40 13.87 28.28 5.75
CA GLU A 40 15.19 28.03 5.16
C GLU A 40 15.12 27.11 3.93
N TYR A 41 14.16 26.17 3.91
CA TYR A 41 14.03 25.17 2.85
C TYR A 41 12.59 25.05 2.37
N PRO A 42 12.28 25.45 1.12
CA PRO A 42 10.94 25.30 0.58
C PRO A 42 10.59 23.81 0.37
N LEU A 43 9.30 23.49 0.50
CA LEU A 43 8.81 22.14 0.22
C LEU A 43 8.98 21.79 -1.28
N PRO A 44 9.22 20.51 -1.60
CA PRO A 44 9.24 20.03 -2.99
C PRO A 44 7.97 20.41 -3.78
N PRO A 45 8.03 20.44 -5.12
CA PRO A 45 6.83 20.62 -5.92
C PRO A 45 5.88 19.42 -5.76
N GLY A 46 4.59 19.62 -6.03
CA GLY A 46 3.57 18.59 -5.83
C GLY A 46 2.23 19.15 -5.33
N ASP A 47 1.22 18.29 -5.21
CA ASP A 47 -0.07 18.64 -4.63
C ASP A 47 -0.45 17.76 -3.44
N MET A 48 -1.11 18.36 -2.47
CA MET A 48 -1.62 17.69 -1.27
C MET A 48 -2.98 17.01 -1.52
N GLY A 49 -3.51 17.01 -2.75
CA GLY A 49 -4.80 16.40 -3.08
C GLY A 49 -5.99 16.96 -2.28
N TRP A 50 -7.02 16.14 -2.10
CA TRP A 50 -8.21 16.49 -1.33
C TRP A 50 -7.91 16.50 0.19
N PRO A 51 -8.61 17.31 1.00
CA PRO A 51 -8.56 17.19 2.45
C PRO A 51 -8.85 15.75 2.91
N LEU A 52 -8.13 15.30 3.95
CA LEU A 52 -8.19 13.96 4.56
C LEU A 52 -7.71 12.81 3.66
N ILE A 53 -8.20 12.73 2.42
CA ILE A 53 -7.92 11.63 1.47
C ILE A 53 -6.60 11.85 0.73
N GLY A 54 -6.27 13.10 0.43
CA GLY A 54 -5.11 13.46 -0.37
C GLY A 54 -5.22 12.95 -1.81
N ASN A 55 -4.15 12.28 -2.27
CA ASN A 55 -4.05 11.65 -3.58
C ASN A 55 -4.19 10.12 -3.49
N LEU A 56 -4.81 9.60 -2.43
CA LEU A 56 -4.93 8.16 -2.22
C LEU A 56 -5.78 7.47 -3.29
N ILE A 57 -6.87 8.09 -3.75
CA ILE A 57 -7.74 7.50 -4.78
C ILE A 57 -6.99 7.31 -6.11
N PRO A 58 -6.36 8.35 -6.71
CA PRO A 58 -5.59 8.15 -7.94
C PRO A 58 -4.41 7.19 -7.72
N PHE A 59 -3.76 7.23 -6.56
CA PHE A 59 -2.72 6.27 -6.20
C PHE A 59 -3.23 4.82 -6.25
N ILE A 60 -4.31 4.51 -5.52
CA ILE A 60 -4.90 3.15 -5.51
C ILE A 60 -5.37 2.76 -6.92
N LYS A 61 -6.00 3.68 -7.66
CA LYS A 61 -6.48 3.43 -9.02
C LYS A 61 -5.33 3.00 -9.94
N ASP A 62 -4.24 3.76 -9.96
CA ASP A 62 -3.08 3.50 -10.84
C ASP A 62 -2.38 2.20 -10.43
N PHE A 63 -2.27 1.92 -9.14
CA PHE A 63 -1.71 0.65 -8.64
C PHE A 63 -2.59 -0.55 -8.96
N SER A 64 -3.92 -0.40 -8.89
CA SER A 64 -4.87 -1.51 -9.07
C SER A 64 -5.16 -1.79 -10.55
N SER A 65 -4.89 -0.84 -11.45
CA SER A 65 -5.07 -0.98 -12.90
C SER A 65 -3.90 -1.69 -13.59
N GLY A 66 -2.88 -2.12 -12.85
CA GLY A 66 -1.67 -2.73 -13.40
C GLY A 66 -0.69 -1.73 -14.01
N GLN A 67 -0.87 -0.42 -13.74
CA GLN A 67 0.02 0.64 -14.20
C GLN A 67 0.51 1.50 -13.02
N PRO A 68 1.23 0.92 -12.04
CA PRO A 68 1.67 1.66 -10.86
C PRO A 68 2.56 2.86 -11.20
N ASP A 69 3.34 2.77 -12.29
CA ASP A 69 4.22 3.83 -12.76
C ASP A 69 3.46 5.07 -13.26
N SER A 70 2.17 4.94 -13.60
CA SER A 70 1.34 6.06 -14.03
C SER A 70 1.24 7.14 -12.97
N PHE A 71 1.18 6.77 -11.69
CA PHE A 71 1.12 7.74 -10.60
C PHE A 71 2.37 8.63 -10.57
N ILE A 72 3.56 8.01 -10.69
CA ILE A 72 4.84 8.72 -10.70
C ILE A 72 5.01 9.51 -12.00
N THR A 73 4.64 8.92 -13.14
CA THR A 73 4.67 9.58 -14.45
C THR A 73 3.82 10.86 -14.44
N ASN A 74 2.63 10.82 -13.83
CA ASN A 74 1.77 11.98 -13.68
C ASN A 74 2.39 13.09 -12.82
N LEU A 75 3.13 12.73 -11.76
CA LEU A 75 3.87 13.72 -10.96
C LEU A 75 4.98 14.37 -11.79
N ILE A 76 5.73 13.59 -12.56
CA ILE A 76 6.80 14.09 -13.44
C ILE A 76 6.23 15.05 -14.50
N LEU A 77 5.13 14.66 -15.16
CA LEU A 77 4.49 15.47 -16.20
C LEU A 77 3.97 16.81 -15.65
N LYS A 78 3.43 16.81 -14.42
CA LYS A 78 2.80 18.00 -13.82
C LYS A 78 3.79 18.92 -13.11
N TYR A 79 4.85 18.37 -12.54
CA TYR A 79 5.75 19.09 -11.63
C TYR A 79 7.21 19.13 -12.10
N GLY A 80 7.52 18.55 -13.25
CA GLY A 80 8.87 18.46 -13.78
C GLY A 80 9.64 17.26 -13.23
N ARG A 81 10.78 16.94 -13.86
CA ARG A 81 11.62 15.78 -13.53
C ARG A 81 12.62 16.11 -12.41
N ASN A 82 12.08 16.45 -11.23
CA ASN A 82 12.88 16.90 -10.09
C ASN A 82 13.29 15.76 -9.15
N GLY A 83 12.70 14.56 -9.32
CA GLY A 83 13.03 13.38 -8.51
C GLY A 83 12.52 13.42 -7.06
N ILE A 84 11.84 14.48 -6.66
CA ILE A 84 11.26 14.65 -5.32
C ILE A 84 9.94 15.41 -5.40
N TYR A 85 8.88 14.86 -4.80
CA TYR A 85 7.53 15.38 -4.91
C TYR A 85 6.79 15.34 -3.58
N LYS A 86 6.12 16.43 -3.19
CA LYS A 86 5.20 16.40 -2.05
C LYS A 86 3.84 15.84 -2.46
N THR A 87 3.22 15.11 -1.56
CA THR A 87 1.88 14.56 -1.73
C THR A 87 1.19 14.39 -0.37
N HIS A 88 -0.05 13.94 -0.37
CA HIS A 88 -0.74 13.49 0.82
C HIS A 88 -1.28 12.09 0.57
N LEU A 89 -0.80 11.11 1.32
CA LEU A 89 -1.17 9.69 1.17
C LEU A 89 -1.41 9.08 2.55
N PHE A 90 -2.37 8.16 2.62
CA PHE A 90 -2.71 7.45 3.86
C PHE A 90 -2.95 8.37 5.07
N GLY A 91 -3.61 9.52 4.84
CA GLY A 91 -3.93 10.49 5.88
C GLY A 91 -2.77 11.37 6.35
N ASN A 92 -1.60 11.30 5.70
CA ASN A 92 -0.41 12.04 6.11
C ASN A 92 0.21 12.84 4.95
N PRO A 93 0.78 14.03 5.21
CA PRO A 93 1.68 14.69 4.28
C PRO A 93 2.94 13.85 4.07
N SER A 94 3.30 13.60 2.81
CA SER A 94 4.37 12.69 2.44
C SER A 94 5.24 13.30 1.35
N ILE A 95 6.49 12.82 1.28
CA ILE A 95 7.41 13.11 0.19
C ILE A 95 7.69 11.80 -0.54
N ILE A 96 7.51 11.81 -1.86
CA ILE A 96 7.93 10.74 -2.75
C ILE A 96 9.27 11.12 -3.33
N ILE A 97 10.24 10.22 -3.20
CA ILE A 97 11.59 10.36 -3.73
C ILE A 97 11.76 9.31 -4.82
N CYS A 98 12.11 9.75 -6.02
CA CYS A 98 12.40 8.90 -7.17
C CYS A 98 13.90 8.94 -7.55
N GLU A 99 14.67 9.87 -6.99
CA GLU A 99 16.09 10.03 -7.29
C GLU A 99 16.94 9.00 -6.53
N PRO A 100 17.73 8.14 -7.21
CA PRO A 100 18.44 7.03 -6.59
C PRO A 100 19.38 7.45 -5.45
N GLU A 101 20.12 8.55 -5.62
CA GLU A 101 21.06 9.03 -4.60
C GLU A 101 20.33 9.53 -3.34
N MET A 102 19.15 10.14 -3.49
CA MET A 102 18.33 10.54 -2.34
C MET A 102 17.69 9.34 -1.67
N CYS A 103 17.20 8.36 -2.43
CA CYS A 103 16.70 7.10 -1.89
C CYS A 103 17.77 6.39 -1.06
N ARG A 104 19.01 6.31 -1.57
CA ARG A 104 20.14 5.72 -0.84
C ARG A 104 20.38 6.42 0.49
N ARG A 105 20.37 7.76 0.50
CA ARG A 105 20.56 8.56 1.74
C ARG A 105 19.47 8.26 2.77
N VAL A 106 18.19 8.31 2.37
CA VAL A 106 17.06 8.03 3.27
C VAL A 106 17.10 6.61 3.82
N LEU A 107 17.48 5.63 2.99
CA LEU A 107 17.54 4.22 3.39
C LEU A 107 18.78 3.86 4.23
N SER A 108 19.80 4.70 4.25
CA SER A 108 21.05 4.44 5.00
C SER A 108 21.16 5.26 6.29
N ASP A 109 20.34 6.31 6.43
CA ASP A 109 20.37 7.22 7.58
C ASP A 109 19.29 6.85 8.60
N ASP A 110 19.62 5.85 9.42
CA ASP A 110 18.78 5.35 10.53
C ASP A 110 18.66 6.34 11.71
N VAL A 111 19.36 7.48 11.67
CA VAL A 111 19.36 8.52 12.71
C VAL A 111 18.24 9.52 12.42
N ASN A 112 18.18 10.02 11.20
CA ASN A 112 17.19 11.03 10.80
C ASN A 112 15.91 10.40 10.23
N PHE A 113 15.99 9.19 9.68
CA PHE A 113 14.84 8.47 9.13
C PHE A 113 14.54 7.20 9.91
N LYS A 114 13.25 6.90 10.05
CA LYS A 114 12.75 5.68 10.66
C LYS A 114 11.73 5.04 9.75
N LEU A 115 11.60 3.72 9.86
CA LEU A 115 10.57 2.99 9.14
C LEU A 115 9.19 3.51 9.57
N GLY A 116 8.45 4.07 8.62
CA GLY A 116 7.12 4.61 8.84
C GLY A 116 6.08 3.75 8.14
N TYR A 117 5.04 3.37 8.88
CA TYR A 117 3.87 2.69 8.34
C TYR A 117 2.61 3.55 8.45
N PRO A 118 1.67 3.47 7.49
CA PRO A 118 0.34 4.04 7.60
C PRO A 118 -0.32 3.71 8.95
N LYS A 119 -1.10 4.64 9.49
CA LYS A 119 -1.86 4.43 10.74
C LYS A 119 -2.71 3.15 10.69
N SER A 120 -3.30 2.85 9.53
CA SER A 120 -4.06 1.63 9.28
C SER A 120 -3.24 0.36 9.55
N ILE A 121 -1.99 0.32 9.08
CA ILE A 121 -1.06 -0.80 9.34
C ILE A 121 -0.73 -0.88 10.83
N LYS A 122 -0.42 0.26 11.46
CA LYS A 122 -0.07 0.31 12.89
C LYS A 122 -1.19 -0.23 13.77
N GLU A 123 -2.44 0.11 13.47
CA GLU A 123 -3.60 -0.30 14.25
C GLU A 123 -4.00 -1.76 13.99
N LEU A 124 -3.91 -2.23 12.74
CA LEU A 124 -4.33 -3.60 12.39
C LEU A 124 -3.31 -4.67 12.73
N ALA A 125 -2.02 -4.41 12.50
CA ALA A 125 -1.01 -5.43 12.68
C ALA A 125 -0.81 -5.80 14.16
N LYS A 126 -1.12 -4.89 15.11
CA LYS A 126 -0.94 -5.01 16.58
C LYS A 126 0.48 -5.44 17.04
N CYS A 127 1.39 -5.76 16.12
CA CYS A 127 2.77 -6.20 16.30
C CYS A 127 3.69 -4.97 16.35
N ARG A 128 3.73 -4.32 17.52
CA ARG A 128 4.57 -3.14 17.76
C ARG A 128 6.06 -3.33 17.39
N PRO A 129 6.73 -4.47 17.66
CA PRO A 129 8.16 -4.64 17.37
C PRO A 129 8.54 -4.58 15.89
N MET A 130 7.61 -4.89 14.97
CA MET A 130 7.85 -4.78 13.52
C MET A 130 7.68 -3.36 12.97
N ILE A 131 6.96 -2.50 13.69
CA ILE A 131 6.29 -1.34 13.10
C ILE A 131 6.68 -0.03 13.79
N ASP A 132 7.03 -0.06 15.08
CA ASP A 132 7.16 1.19 15.85
C ASP A 132 8.02 1.06 17.11
N VAL A 133 9.28 0.61 16.99
CA VAL A 133 10.22 0.61 18.14
C VAL A 133 11.65 0.99 17.74
N SER A 134 12.47 1.29 18.75
CA SER A 134 13.90 1.59 18.67
C SER A 134 14.65 0.63 17.73
N ASN A 135 15.69 1.13 17.04
CA ASN A 135 16.47 0.35 16.07
C ASN A 135 17.04 -0.95 16.68
N SER A 136 17.31 -0.99 17.98
CA SER A 136 17.79 -2.18 18.69
C SER A 136 16.71 -3.26 18.88
N GLU A 137 15.49 -2.88 19.27
CA GLU A 137 14.38 -3.82 19.45
C GLU A 137 13.90 -4.36 18.11
N HIS A 138 13.78 -3.49 17.10
CA HIS A 138 13.48 -3.91 15.74
C HIS A 138 14.56 -4.88 15.20
N ARG A 139 15.85 -4.60 15.44
CA ARG A 139 16.95 -5.49 15.05
C ARG A 139 16.89 -6.84 15.77
N HIS A 140 16.58 -6.84 17.06
CA HIS A 140 16.44 -8.07 17.84
C HIS A 140 15.24 -8.90 17.36
N PHE A 141 14.07 -8.28 17.22
CA PHE A 141 12.87 -8.93 16.71
C PHE A 141 13.08 -9.47 15.29
N ARG A 142 13.68 -8.67 14.39
CA ARG A 142 14.02 -9.11 13.03
C ARG A 142 14.93 -10.34 13.05
N ARG A 143 15.95 -10.38 13.91
CA ARG A 143 16.81 -11.56 14.06
C ARG A 143 16.01 -12.79 14.51
N LEU A 144 15.12 -12.62 15.49
CA LEU A 144 14.29 -13.72 16.00
C LEU A 144 13.32 -14.28 14.95
N ILE A 145 12.70 -13.45 14.13
CA ILE A 145 11.78 -13.92 13.08
C ILE A 145 12.53 -14.45 11.86
N THR A 146 13.66 -13.85 11.47
CA THR A 146 14.37 -14.22 10.24
C THR A 146 15.19 -15.50 10.43
N ALA A 147 15.76 -15.74 11.61
CA ALA A 147 16.55 -16.94 11.88
C ALA A 147 15.82 -18.26 11.57
N PRO A 148 14.56 -18.49 12.01
CA PRO A 148 13.82 -19.71 11.70
C PRO A 148 13.21 -19.77 10.29
N ILE A 149 13.27 -18.69 9.49
CA ILE A 149 12.61 -18.60 8.16
C ILE A 149 13.61 -18.50 7.00
N VAL A 150 14.79 -17.93 7.25
CA VAL A 150 15.77 -17.61 6.20
C VAL A 150 17.15 -18.22 6.49
N GLY A 151 17.34 -18.83 7.67
CA GLY A 151 18.58 -19.52 7.98
C GLY A 151 18.77 -20.77 7.10
N HIS A 152 20.01 -21.07 6.69
CA HIS A 152 20.32 -22.24 5.88
C HIS A 152 19.78 -23.56 6.45
N LYS A 153 19.85 -23.74 7.78
CA LYS A 153 19.32 -24.93 8.46
C LYS A 153 17.80 -25.01 8.38
N ALA A 154 17.13 -23.87 8.51
CA ALA A 154 15.69 -23.78 8.38
C ALA A 154 15.27 -24.12 6.93
N LEU A 155 15.92 -23.48 5.94
CA LEU A 155 15.68 -23.74 4.52
C LEU A 155 15.79 -25.22 4.17
N ALA A 156 16.81 -25.91 4.67
CA ALA A 156 16.98 -27.34 4.45
C ALA A 156 15.84 -28.21 5.00
N VAL A 157 15.13 -27.77 6.05
CA VAL A 157 14.05 -28.53 6.69
C VAL A 157 12.74 -28.47 5.89
N TYR A 158 12.43 -27.35 5.24
CA TYR A 158 11.19 -27.20 4.46
C TYR A 158 11.41 -27.22 2.94
N LEU A 159 12.64 -27.29 2.42
CA LEU A 159 12.91 -27.29 0.98
C LEU A 159 12.19 -28.43 0.25
N GLU A 160 12.40 -29.68 0.70
CA GLU A 160 11.75 -30.86 0.11
C GLU A 160 10.23 -30.69 0.10
N ARG A 161 9.67 -30.15 1.20
CA ARG A 161 8.24 -29.96 1.30
C ARG A 161 7.71 -28.79 0.45
N LEU A 162 8.51 -27.74 0.26
CA LEU A 162 8.18 -26.67 -0.67
C LEU A 162 8.19 -27.17 -2.12
N GLU A 163 9.16 -28.01 -2.47
CA GLU A 163 9.22 -28.66 -3.79
C GLU A 163 7.97 -29.50 -4.03
N ASP A 164 7.57 -30.34 -3.07
CA ASP A 164 6.31 -31.08 -3.14
C ASP A 164 5.10 -30.17 -3.37
N ILE A 165 4.97 -29.09 -2.59
CA ILE A 165 3.82 -28.18 -2.69
C ILE A 165 3.76 -27.56 -4.08
N VAL A 166 4.91 -27.14 -4.62
CA VAL A 166 5.01 -26.50 -5.93
C VAL A 166 4.74 -27.52 -7.04
N ILE A 167 5.41 -28.68 -7.03
CA ILE A 167 5.25 -29.73 -8.04
C ILE A 167 3.79 -30.20 -8.10
N ASN A 168 3.22 -30.62 -6.97
CA ASN A 168 1.84 -31.10 -6.92
C ASN A 168 0.85 -30.02 -7.40
N SER A 169 1.07 -28.75 -7.03
CA SER A 169 0.20 -27.67 -7.48
C SER A 169 0.34 -27.41 -8.99
N LEU A 170 1.55 -27.50 -9.55
CA LEU A 170 1.76 -27.33 -10.99
C LEU A 170 1.18 -28.50 -11.78
N GLU A 171 1.31 -29.73 -11.28
CA GLU A 171 0.67 -30.91 -11.86
C GLU A 171 -0.85 -30.78 -11.86
N GLU A 172 -1.45 -30.37 -10.74
CA GLU A 172 -2.89 -30.09 -10.63
C GLU A 172 -3.33 -29.06 -11.69
N LEU A 173 -2.62 -27.93 -11.79
CA LEU A 173 -2.91 -26.88 -12.77
C LEU A 173 -2.75 -27.37 -14.21
N SER A 174 -1.74 -28.18 -14.50
CA SER A 174 -1.49 -28.74 -15.83
C SER A 174 -2.59 -29.71 -16.28
N SER A 175 -3.23 -30.39 -15.32
CA SER A 175 -4.31 -31.34 -15.57
C SER A 175 -5.66 -30.67 -15.87
N MET A 176 -5.78 -29.36 -15.58
CA MET A 176 -7.02 -28.61 -15.77
C MET A 176 -7.32 -28.41 -17.25
N LYS A 177 -8.48 -28.90 -17.71
CA LYS A 177 -8.91 -28.81 -19.11
C LYS A 177 -9.58 -27.48 -19.49
N HIS A 178 -9.38 -26.42 -18.70
CA HIS A 178 -10.02 -25.12 -18.89
C HIS A 178 -9.04 -23.98 -18.63
N PRO A 179 -9.27 -22.79 -19.21
CA PRO A 179 -8.43 -21.63 -18.92
C PRO A 179 -8.42 -21.31 -17.42
N ILE A 180 -7.23 -21.08 -16.89
CA ILE A 180 -7.01 -20.69 -15.49
C ILE A 180 -6.54 -19.24 -15.40
N GLU A 181 -6.90 -18.57 -14.31
CA GLU A 181 -6.33 -17.28 -13.96
C GLU A 181 -5.00 -17.49 -13.24
N LEU A 182 -3.89 -17.46 -13.97
CA LEU A 182 -2.57 -17.85 -13.46
C LEU A 182 -2.17 -17.11 -12.17
N LEU A 183 -2.40 -15.78 -12.10
CA LEU A 183 -2.08 -14.98 -10.92
C LEU A 183 -2.82 -15.46 -9.67
N LYS A 184 -4.10 -15.83 -9.83
CA LYS A 184 -4.94 -16.32 -8.73
C LYS A 184 -4.43 -17.68 -8.23
N GLU A 185 -4.10 -18.58 -9.13
CA GLU A 185 -3.60 -19.91 -8.77
C GLU A 185 -2.21 -19.84 -8.14
N MET A 186 -1.29 -19.05 -8.71
CA MET A 186 0.05 -18.85 -8.13
C MET A 186 0.02 -18.21 -6.74
N LYS A 187 -0.96 -17.32 -6.47
CA LYS A 187 -1.20 -16.79 -5.12
C LYS A 187 -1.59 -17.89 -4.13
N LYS A 188 -2.42 -18.87 -4.54
CA LYS A 188 -2.77 -20.02 -3.68
C LYS A 188 -1.54 -20.88 -3.39
N VAL A 189 -0.71 -21.17 -4.39
CA VAL A 189 0.53 -21.94 -4.21
C VAL A 189 1.47 -21.23 -3.22
N SER A 190 1.69 -19.93 -3.43
CA SER A 190 2.51 -19.10 -2.54
C SER A 190 1.97 -19.08 -1.11
N PHE A 191 0.64 -18.99 -0.96
CA PHE A 191 0.01 -19.00 0.35
C PHE A 191 0.13 -20.37 1.05
N LYS A 192 -0.04 -21.48 0.34
CA LYS A 192 0.21 -22.84 0.85
C LYS A 192 1.65 -22.97 1.37
N ALA A 193 2.63 -22.48 0.60
CA ALA A 193 4.04 -22.46 0.98
C ALA A 193 4.29 -21.63 2.25
N ILE A 194 3.76 -20.41 2.32
CA ILE A 194 3.88 -19.53 3.50
C ILE A 194 3.29 -20.21 4.74
N VAL A 195 2.05 -20.71 4.66
CA VAL A 195 1.42 -21.40 5.80
C VAL A 195 2.25 -22.61 6.23
N HIS A 196 2.83 -23.35 5.27
CA HIS A 196 3.69 -24.48 5.60
C HIS A 196 4.96 -24.06 6.36
N VAL A 197 5.65 -23.01 5.91
CA VAL A 197 6.87 -22.52 6.58
C VAL A 197 6.57 -22.04 8.00
N PHE A 198 5.43 -21.38 8.22
CA PHE A 198 5.08 -20.81 9.54
C PHE A 198 4.38 -21.78 10.49
N MET A 199 3.57 -22.71 9.97
CA MET A 199 2.68 -23.57 10.77
C MET A 199 2.95 -25.07 10.58
N GLY A 200 3.89 -25.46 9.72
CA GLY A 200 4.16 -26.86 9.38
C GLY A 200 3.01 -27.50 8.61
N SER A 201 2.55 -28.68 9.02
CA SER A 201 1.43 -29.35 8.39
C SER A 201 0.09 -28.70 8.80
N SER A 202 -0.68 -28.20 7.84
CA SER A 202 -1.99 -27.60 8.07
C SER A 202 -3.05 -28.19 7.13
N ASN A 203 -4.27 -28.36 7.64
CA ASN A 203 -5.41 -28.84 6.84
C ASN A 203 -5.81 -27.79 5.78
N GLU A 204 -6.22 -28.22 4.59
CA GLU A 204 -6.71 -27.35 3.51
C GLU A 204 -7.82 -26.39 3.95
N ASN A 205 -8.71 -26.83 4.84
CA ASN A 205 -9.78 -25.97 5.35
C ASN A 205 -9.23 -24.81 6.21
N ILE A 206 -8.17 -25.08 6.98
CA ILE A 206 -7.47 -24.06 7.77
C ILE A 206 -6.76 -23.08 6.82
N ILE A 207 -6.06 -23.58 5.80
CA ILE A 207 -5.40 -22.75 4.79
C ILE A 207 -6.42 -21.82 4.11
N LYS A 208 -7.59 -22.34 3.72
CA LYS A 208 -8.65 -21.54 3.08
C LYS A 208 -9.19 -20.43 4.00
N ASN A 209 -9.43 -20.75 5.27
CA ASN A 209 -9.92 -19.78 6.25
C ASN A 209 -8.89 -18.67 6.51
N ILE A 210 -7.62 -19.03 6.76
CA ILE A 210 -6.53 -18.06 6.96
C ILE A 210 -6.36 -17.20 5.71
N GLY A 211 -6.44 -17.77 4.50
CA GLY A 211 -6.32 -17.02 3.25
C GLY A 211 -7.40 -15.95 3.08
N THR A 212 -8.63 -16.26 3.50
CA THR A 212 -9.76 -15.32 3.42
C THR A 212 -9.57 -14.17 4.41
N SER A 213 -9.24 -14.47 5.67
CA SER A 213 -8.93 -13.46 6.70
C SER A 213 -7.71 -12.62 6.33
N PHE A 214 -6.67 -13.22 5.75
CA PHE A 214 -5.46 -12.52 5.33
C PHE A 214 -5.74 -11.49 4.23
N SER A 215 -6.57 -11.83 3.24
CA SER A 215 -6.96 -10.91 2.17
C SER A 215 -7.70 -9.68 2.70
N ASP A 216 -8.66 -9.89 3.61
CA ASP A 216 -9.39 -8.80 4.26
C ASP A 216 -8.49 -7.91 5.11
N LEU A 217 -7.59 -8.52 5.89
CA LEU A 217 -6.62 -7.80 6.72
C LEU A 217 -5.67 -6.97 5.86
N TYR A 218 -5.11 -7.55 4.80
CA TYR A 218 -4.21 -6.88 3.86
C TYR A 218 -4.89 -5.67 3.19
N ASN A 219 -6.13 -5.81 2.75
CA ASN A 219 -6.89 -4.69 2.18
C ASN A 219 -7.16 -3.58 3.20
N GLY A 220 -7.36 -3.94 4.48
CA GLY A 220 -7.49 -2.96 5.56
C GLY A 220 -6.19 -2.21 5.84
N MET A 221 -5.05 -2.90 5.81
CA MET A 221 -3.72 -2.35 6.06
C MET A 221 -3.38 -1.19 5.13
N PHE A 222 -3.76 -1.27 3.85
CA PHE A 222 -3.49 -0.23 2.84
C PHE A 222 -4.70 0.66 2.52
N SER A 223 -5.60 0.85 3.49
CA SER A 223 -6.79 1.69 3.34
C SER A 223 -6.73 3.00 4.14
N ILE A 224 -7.75 3.85 3.98
CA ILE A 224 -7.93 5.01 4.87
C ILE A 224 -8.24 4.49 6.27
N PRO A 225 -7.57 4.96 7.33
CA PRO A 225 -7.81 4.53 8.72
C PRO A 225 -9.11 5.13 9.28
N LEU A 226 -10.25 4.83 8.64
CA LEU A 226 -11.57 5.30 9.02
C LEU A 226 -12.39 4.13 9.57
N ASN A 227 -12.69 4.17 10.86
CA ASN A 227 -13.47 3.16 11.55
C ASN A 227 -14.98 3.47 11.43
N ALA A 228 -15.54 3.28 10.24
CA ALA A 228 -16.98 3.44 9.98
C ALA A 228 -17.53 2.26 9.15
N PRO A 229 -18.81 1.89 9.32
CA PRO A 229 -19.45 0.83 8.53
C PRO A 229 -19.28 1.07 7.03
N GLY A 230 -18.94 0.02 6.28
CA GLY A 230 -18.71 0.06 4.83
C GLY A 230 -17.25 0.31 4.41
N PHE A 231 -16.37 0.74 5.32
CA PHE A 231 -14.94 0.91 5.02
C PHE A 231 -14.15 -0.38 5.24
N THR A 232 -13.15 -0.63 4.39
CA THR A 232 -12.26 -1.82 4.47
C THR A 232 -11.50 -1.87 5.78
N PHE A 233 -11.05 -0.72 6.30
CA PHE A 233 -10.42 -0.62 7.61
C PHE A 233 -11.31 -1.14 8.75
N HIS A 234 -12.59 -0.74 8.78
CA HIS A 234 -13.56 -1.21 9.78
C HIS A 234 -13.80 -2.72 9.70
N LYS A 235 -13.86 -3.29 8.49
CA LYS A 235 -13.97 -4.74 8.30
C LYS A 235 -12.73 -5.46 8.86
N ALA A 236 -11.54 -4.93 8.57
CA ALA A 236 -10.28 -5.53 8.98
C ALA A 236 -10.07 -5.51 10.50
N LEU A 237 -10.61 -4.50 11.22
CA LEU A 237 -10.55 -4.42 12.69
C LEU A 237 -11.28 -5.56 13.42
N LYS A 238 -12.13 -6.33 12.72
CA LYS A 238 -12.88 -7.45 13.29
C LYS A 238 -12.07 -8.76 13.34
N TYR A 239 -10.87 -8.76 12.76
CA TYR A 239 -9.91 -9.86 12.81
C TYR A 239 -8.79 -9.54 13.83
#